data_AF-A0A0Q4FDQ6-F1
#
_entry.id   AF-A0A0Q4FDQ6-F1
#
_cell.length_a   1.000
_cell.length_b   1.000
_cell.length_c   1.000
_cell.angle_alpha   90.00
_cell.angle_beta   90.00
_cell.angle_gamma   90.00
#
_symmetry.space_group_name_H-M   'P 1'
#
loop_
_entity.id
_entity.type
_entity.pdbx_description
1 polymer ?
#
loop_
_entity_poly.entity_id
_entity_poly.type
_entity_poly.pdbx_seq_one_letter_code
_entity_poly.pdbx_strand_id
1 'polypeptide(L)'
;MASRMKPAEGAMTLAEMKEFAGFEAATQRYIRRALDIGLDRDDAMLRWSRDLVEAASIRAHARIYESLPDVRLLIPEASGLNAVEPFLAPLVTIAAFDLGQGRLTSFSSFRFLYERLVGAEVRPWLPSAFCAAAALPHLHPELRRKLLQSISEAAATASGWSSRQPSFFPYWVEKVDSAAPMAH
;
A
#
# COMPACT_ATOMS: atom_id res chain seq x y z
N MET A 1 -10.36 40.11 -6.23
CA MET A 1 -9.55 38.88 -6.36
C MET A 1 -9.54 38.18 -5.03
N ALA A 2 -10.28 37.09 -4.89
CA ALA A 2 -10.29 36.31 -3.66
C ALA A 2 -9.10 35.33 -3.67
N SER A 3 -8.23 35.45 -2.67
CA SER A 3 -7.25 34.43 -2.32
C SER A 3 -7.99 33.13 -2.07
N ARG A 4 -7.92 32.17 -3.01
CA ARG A 4 -8.32 30.79 -2.75
C ARG A 4 -7.28 30.19 -1.81
N MET A 5 -7.52 30.31 -0.50
CA MET A 5 -6.87 29.48 0.51
C MET A 5 -6.90 28.03 0.03
N LYS A 6 -5.78 27.31 0.15
CA LYS A 6 -5.69 25.84 0.05
C LYS A 6 -5.87 25.25 1.47
N PRO A 7 -7.10 25.02 1.98
CA PRO A 7 -7.32 24.73 3.38
C PRO A 7 -7.46 23.22 3.66
N ALA A 8 -7.44 22.38 2.62
CA ALA A 8 -7.83 20.97 2.70
C ALA A 8 -6.69 19.95 2.50
N GLU A 9 -5.53 20.36 1.99
CA GLU A 9 -4.36 19.48 1.87
C GLU A 9 -3.85 19.07 3.27
N GLY A 10 -3.64 20.02 4.18
CA GLY A 10 -3.13 19.73 5.52
C GLY A 10 -4.04 18.84 6.38
N ALA A 11 -5.36 19.01 6.29
CA ALA A 11 -6.30 18.16 7.03
C ALA A 11 -6.31 16.71 6.51
N MET A 12 -6.15 16.53 5.19
CA MET A 12 -6.08 15.22 4.54
C MET A 12 -4.76 14.52 4.88
N THR A 13 -3.63 15.23 4.78
CA THR A 13 -2.32 14.70 5.18
C THR A 13 -2.36 14.24 6.64
N LEU A 14 -2.96 15.02 7.53
CA LEU A 14 -3.11 14.65 8.94
C LEU A 14 -3.98 13.40 9.13
N ALA A 15 -5.05 13.24 8.35
CA ALA A 15 -5.88 12.04 8.40
C ALA A 15 -5.12 10.79 7.94
N GLU A 16 -4.35 10.90 6.85
CA GLU A 16 -3.49 9.81 6.36
C GLU A 16 -2.37 9.46 7.34
N MET A 17 -1.77 10.46 8.00
CA MET A 17 -0.78 10.23 9.07
C MET A 17 -1.39 9.47 10.26
N LYS A 18 -2.61 9.85 10.67
CA LYS A 18 -3.33 9.16 11.76
C LYS A 18 -3.70 7.73 11.39
N GLU A 19 -4.15 7.51 10.15
CA GLU A 19 -4.42 6.15 9.65
C GLU A 19 -3.16 5.30 9.70
N PHE A 20 -2.04 5.82 9.17
CA PHE A 20 -0.77 5.12 9.16
C PHE A 20 -0.24 4.80 10.58
N ALA A 21 -0.34 5.76 11.49
CA ALA A 21 0.07 5.58 12.89
C ALA A 21 -0.79 4.54 13.63
N GLY A 22 -2.03 4.31 13.18
CA GLY A 22 -2.91 3.27 13.72
C GLY A 22 -2.55 1.85 13.31
N PHE A 23 -1.69 1.66 12.31
CA PHE A 23 -1.24 0.32 11.92
C PHE A 23 -0.17 -0.23 12.88
N GLU A 24 -0.10 -1.56 12.99
CA GLU A 24 0.95 -2.23 13.75
C GLU A 24 2.35 -1.84 13.24
N ALA A 25 3.35 -1.83 14.13
CA ALA A 25 4.71 -1.44 13.77
C ALA A 25 5.29 -2.27 12.61
N ALA A 26 4.96 -3.56 12.54
CA ALA A 26 5.38 -4.44 11.44
C ALA A 26 4.74 -4.04 10.10
N THR A 27 3.46 -3.66 10.10
CA THR A 27 2.75 -3.13 8.92
C THR A 27 3.34 -1.79 8.49
N GLN A 28 3.59 -0.88 9.43
CA GLN A 28 4.23 0.40 9.12
C GLN A 28 5.61 0.22 8.49
N ARG A 29 6.43 -0.68 9.05
CA ARG A 29 7.76 -1.04 8.51
C ARG A 29 7.63 -1.60 7.08
N TYR A 30 6.66 -2.48 6.87
CA TYR A 30 6.41 -3.07 5.56
C TYR A 30 6.02 -2.03 4.51
N ILE A 31 5.06 -1.15 4.84
CA ILE A 31 4.57 -0.11 3.94
C ILE A 31 5.71 0.83 3.53
N ARG A 32 6.52 1.32 4.47
CA ARG A 32 7.66 2.18 4.16
C ARG A 32 8.64 1.48 3.19
N ARG A 33 9.02 0.23 3.48
CA ARG A 33 9.88 -0.57 2.59
C ARG A 33 9.29 -0.76 1.20
N ALA A 34 8.01 -1.12 1.15
CA ALA A 34 7.29 -1.32 -0.11
C ALA A 34 7.25 -0.03 -0.93
N LEU A 35 7.05 1.13 -0.29
CA LEU A 35 7.08 2.43 -0.97
C LEU A 35 8.49 2.78 -1.45
N ASP A 36 9.53 2.50 -0.67
CA ASP A 36 10.92 2.76 -1.11
C ASP A 36 11.28 1.94 -2.34
N ILE A 37 10.84 0.67 -2.39
CA ILE A 37 11.05 -0.22 -3.54
C ILE A 37 10.17 0.22 -4.74
N GLY A 38 8.88 0.37 -4.53
CA GLY A 38 7.91 0.57 -5.63
C GLY A 38 7.88 1.97 -6.23
N LEU A 39 8.51 2.93 -5.55
CA LEU A 39 8.67 4.32 -6.02
C LEU A 39 10.14 4.69 -6.24
N ASP A 40 11.06 3.72 -6.15
CA ASP A 40 12.50 3.90 -6.36
C ASP A 40 13.08 5.10 -5.60
N ARG A 41 12.79 5.18 -4.29
CA ARG A 41 13.15 6.35 -3.46
C ARG A 41 14.56 6.29 -2.93
N ASP A 42 15.00 5.09 -2.57
CA ASP A 42 16.18 4.82 -1.78
C ASP A 42 16.67 3.39 -2.02
N ASP A 43 17.94 3.11 -1.74
CA ASP A 43 18.47 1.74 -1.76
C ASP A 43 17.84 0.90 -0.65
N ALA A 44 16.81 0.14 -1.03
CA ALA A 44 16.05 -0.65 -0.10
C ALA A 44 16.88 -1.81 0.50
N MET A 45 17.87 -2.33 -0.22
CA MET A 45 18.75 -3.38 0.26
C MET A 45 19.63 -2.84 1.39
N LEU A 46 20.27 -1.69 1.17
CA LEU A 46 21.12 -1.04 2.17
C LEU A 46 20.30 -0.61 3.40
N ARG A 47 19.09 -0.09 3.20
CA ARG A 47 18.28 0.49 4.28
C ARG A 47 17.53 -0.54 5.11
N TRP A 48 16.95 -1.57 4.49
CA TRP A 48 15.99 -2.44 5.16
C TRP A 48 16.49 -3.85 5.46
N SER A 49 17.57 -4.31 4.82
CA SER A 49 18.10 -5.64 5.05
C SER A 49 18.85 -5.70 6.39
N ARG A 50 18.47 -6.64 7.26
CA ARG A 50 19.21 -6.94 8.49
C ARG A 50 19.94 -8.28 8.43
N ASP A 51 19.50 -9.16 7.55
CA ASP A 51 20.03 -10.50 7.36
C ASP A 51 19.79 -11.00 5.92
N LEU A 52 20.33 -12.18 5.61
CA LEU A 52 20.24 -12.81 4.29
C LEU A 52 18.80 -13.16 3.90
N VAL A 53 17.92 -13.43 4.87
CA VAL A 53 16.52 -13.77 4.63
C VAL A 53 15.75 -12.52 4.21
N GLU A 54 15.94 -11.40 4.91
CA GLU A 54 15.38 -10.11 4.51
C GLU A 54 15.97 -9.62 3.18
N ALA A 55 17.27 -9.84 2.94
CA ALA A 55 17.90 -9.56 1.65
C ALA A 55 17.24 -10.34 0.49
N ALA A 56 16.88 -11.60 0.70
CA ALA A 56 16.14 -12.39 -0.28
C ALA A 56 14.70 -11.89 -0.45
N SER A 57 14.02 -11.56 0.65
CA SER A 57 12.67 -10.97 0.64
C SER A 57 12.62 -9.66 -0.14
N ILE A 58 13.59 -8.76 0.07
CA ILE A 58 13.67 -7.46 -0.64
C ILE A 58 13.90 -7.67 -2.13
N ARG A 59 14.78 -8.60 -2.53
CA ARG A 59 15.01 -8.92 -3.95
C ARG A 59 13.75 -9.49 -4.62
N ALA A 60 13.03 -10.38 -3.94
CA ALA A 60 11.76 -10.90 -4.45
C ALA A 60 10.71 -9.78 -4.56
N HIS A 61 10.66 -8.87 -3.58
CA HIS A 61 9.76 -7.72 -3.56
C HIS A 61 10.03 -6.79 -4.74
N ALA A 62 11.31 -6.43 -4.97
CA ALA A 62 11.73 -5.62 -6.11
C ALA A 62 11.31 -6.26 -7.45
N ARG A 63 11.57 -7.57 -7.62
CA ARG A 63 11.19 -8.30 -8.84
C ARG A 63 9.69 -8.26 -9.12
N ILE A 64 8.85 -8.48 -8.10
CA ILE A 64 7.39 -8.41 -8.28
C ILE A 64 6.95 -6.99 -8.65
N TYR A 65 7.60 -5.97 -8.09
CA TYR A 65 7.29 -4.57 -8.33
C TYR A 65 7.80 -4.03 -9.66
N GLU A 66 8.61 -4.77 -10.42
CA GLU A 66 9.02 -4.41 -11.80
C GLU A 66 7.82 -4.14 -12.72
N SER A 67 6.67 -4.75 -12.45
CA SER A 67 5.44 -4.57 -13.25
C SER A 67 4.57 -3.37 -12.82
N LEU A 68 4.89 -2.68 -11.72
CA LEU A 68 4.11 -1.52 -11.26
C LEU A 68 3.98 -0.39 -12.29
N PRO A 69 5.03 -0.01 -13.06
CA PRO A 69 4.89 1.00 -14.11
C PRO A 69 3.83 0.64 -15.14
N ASP A 70 3.79 -0.61 -15.59
CA ASP A 70 2.81 -1.08 -16.57
C ASP A 70 1.39 -1.09 -15.97
N VAL A 71 1.24 -1.54 -14.71
CA VAL A 71 -0.04 -1.51 -13.99
C VAL A 71 -0.61 -0.09 -13.91
N ARG A 72 0.24 0.92 -13.68
CA ARG A 72 -0.19 2.33 -13.65
C ARG A 72 -0.71 2.83 -14.99
N LEU A 73 -0.22 2.30 -16.11
CA LEU A 73 -0.66 2.67 -17.47
C LEU A 73 -1.95 1.97 -17.88
N LEU A 74 -2.31 0.87 -17.21
CA LEU A 74 -3.45 0.02 -17.56
C LEU A 74 -4.70 0.30 -16.72
N ILE A 75 -4.68 1.27 -15.80
CA ILE A 75 -5.82 1.58 -14.92
C ILE A 75 -7.05 1.88 -15.79
N PRO A 76 -8.13 1.08 -15.72
CA PRO A 76 -9.28 1.30 -16.56
C PRO A 76 -10.17 2.41 -16.00
N GLU A 77 -10.92 3.03 -16.91
CA GLU A 77 -12.11 3.79 -16.52
C GLU A 77 -13.09 2.83 -15.80
N ALA A 78 -13.67 3.29 -14.68
CA ALA A 78 -14.26 2.46 -13.62
C ALA A 78 -15.42 1.51 -14.03
N SER A 79 -15.81 1.46 -15.30
CA SER A 79 -16.92 0.64 -15.82
C SER A 79 -16.57 -0.23 -17.04
N GLY A 80 -15.34 -0.17 -17.58
CA GLY A 80 -14.97 -0.89 -18.79
C GLY A 80 -14.51 -2.34 -18.55
N LEU A 81 -15.32 -3.34 -18.91
CA LEU A 81 -14.98 -4.77 -18.74
C LEU A 81 -13.78 -5.23 -19.58
N ASN A 82 -13.59 -4.66 -20.78
CA ASN A 82 -12.54 -5.07 -21.71
C ASN A 82 -11.11 -4.84 -21.18
N ALA A 83 -10.95 -3.92 -20.24
CA ALA A 83 -9.66 -3.58 -19.65
C ALA A 83 -9.47 -4.21 -18.25
N VAL A 84 -10.45 -5.00 -17.76
CA VAL A 84 -10.37 -5.65 -16.45
C VAL A 84 -9.24 -6.66 -16.43
N GLU A 85 -9.20 -7.63 -17.34
CA GLU A 85 -8.17 -8.68 -17.32
C GLU A 85 -6.74 -8.12 -17.41
N PRO A 86 -6.40 -7.25 -18.39
CA PRO A 86 -5.04 -6.69 -18.50
C PRO A 86 -4.56 -5.97 -17.25
N PHE A 87 -5.47 -5.41 -16.46
CA PHE A 87 -5.14 -4.62 -15.27
C PHE A 87 -5.23 -5.42 -13.96
N LEU A 88 -6.34 -6.15 -13.74
CA LEU A 88 -6.57 -6.89 -12.49
C LEU A 88 -5.63 -8.08 -12.35
N ALA A 89 -5.29 -8.78 -13.43
CA ALA A 89 -4.40 -9.95 -13.34
C ALA A 89 -3.01 -9.59 -12.77
N PRO A 90 -2.28 -8.58 -13.29
CA PRO A 90 -1.01 -8.18 -12.68
C PRO A 90 -1.20 -7.57 -11.29
N LEU A 91 -2.23 -6.75 -11.07
CA LEU A 91 -2.50 -6.14 -9.76
C LEU A 91 -2.75 -7.20 -8.67
N VAL A 92 -3.53 -8.24 -8.98
CA VAL A 92 -3.79 -9.38 -8.09
C VAL A 92 -2.51 -10.16 -7.80
N THR A 93 -1.61 -10.29 -8.78
CA THR A 93 -0.32 -10.98 -8.58
C THR A 93 0.56 -10.24 -7.59
N ILE A 94 0.67 -8.92 -7.72
CA ILE A 94 1.40 -8.06 -6.77
C ILE A 94 0.74 -8.14 -5.38
N ALA A 95 -0.60 -8.04 -5.32
CA ALA A 95 -1.38 -8.14 -4.08
C ALA A 95 -1.20 -9.49 -3.37
N ALA A 96 -1.20 -10.58 -4.13
CA ALA A 96 -0.99 -11.92 -3.60
C ALA A 96 0.38 -12.06 -2.93
N PHE A 97 1.42 -11.48 -3.54
CA PHE A 97 2.75 -11.42 -2.94
C PHE A 97 2.76 -10.62 -1.64
N ASP A 98 2.22 -9.39 -1.67
CA ASP A 98 2.24 -8.47 -0.53
C ASP A 98 1.44 -9.00 0.68
N LEU A 99 0.24 -9.56 0.43
CA LEU A 99 -0.55 -10.21 1.47
C LEU A 99 0.14 -11.47 2.02
N GLY A 100 0.86 -12.20 1.15
CA GLY A 100 1.66 -13.37 1.52
C GLY A 100 2.82 -13.07 2.47
N GLN A 101 3.28 -11.81 2.55
CA GLN A 101 4.29 -11.41 3.53
C GLN A 101 3.73 -11.34 4.97
N GLY A 102 2.40 -11.41 5.14
CA GLY A 102 1.74 -11.42 6.45
C GLY A 102 1.89 -10.09 7.21
N ARG A 103 2.18 -8.99 6.51
CA ARG A 103 2.35 -7.65 7.10
C ARG A 103 1.22 -6.69 6.78
N LEU A 104 0.51 -6.91 5.68
CA LEU A 104 -0.73 -6.20 5.34
C LEU A 104 -1.91 -7.10 5.76
N THR A 105 -2.44 -6.89 6.95
CA THR A 105 -3.44 -7.80 7.55
C THR A 105 -4.86 -7.26 7.52
N SER A 106 -5.11 -6.19 6.75
CA SER A 106 -6.43 -5.59 6.60
C SER A 106 -6.59 -4.87 5.25
N PHE A 107 -7.82 -4.71 4.79
CA PHE A 107 -8.14 -3.93 3.60
C PHE A 107 -7.67 -2.47 3.72
N SER A 108 -7.74 -1.84 4.89
CA SER A 108 -7.24 -0.47 5.10
C SER A 108 -5.72 -0.39 4.90
N SER A 109 -4.93 -1.33 5.47
CA SER A 109 -3.47 -1.34 5.28
C SER A 109 -3.07 -1.61 3.82
N PHE A 110 -3.80 -2.50 3.16
CA PHE A 110 -3.66 -2.77 1.73
C PHE A 110 -3.98 -1.52 0.91
N ARG A 111 -5.17 -0.95 1.09
CA ARG A 111 -5.62 0.26 0.39
C ARG A 111 -4.62 1.41 0.57
N PHE A 112 -4.17 1.64 1.80
CA PHE A 112 -3.21 2.69 2.12
C PHE A 112 -1.92 2.57 1.28
N LEU A 113 -1.37 1.35 1.15
CA LEU A 113 -0.17 1.12 0.34
C LEU A 113 -0.46 1.31 -1.16
N TYR A 114 -1.52 0.68 -1.67
CA TYR A 114 -1.77 0.61 -3.11
C TYR A 114 -2.17 1.95 -3.72
N GLU A 115 -2.90 2.80 -2.99
CA GLU A 115 -3.17 4.16 -3.44
C GLU A 115 -1.90 4.99 -3.65
N ARG A 116 -0.85 4.71 -2.86
CA ARG A 116 0.45 5.40 -2.94
C ARG A 116 1.36 4.80 -4.00
N LEU A 117 1.29 3.49 -4.20
CA LEU A 117 2.03 2.82 -5.26
C LEU A 117 1.46 3.15 -6.63
N VAL A 118 0.14 3.20 -6.78
CA VAL A 118 -0.50 3.24 -8.10
C VAL A 118 -1.13 4.61 -8.40
N GLY A 119 -1.77 5.25 -7.42
CA GLY A 119 -2.52 6.50 -7.58
C GLY A 119 -3.96 6.38 -7.06
N ALA A 120 -4.67 7.50 -6.93
CA ALA A 120 -6.06 7.54 -6.46
C ALA A 120 -7.05 6.77 -7.36
N GLU A 121 -6.76 6.70 -8.65
CA GLU A 121 -7.61 6.11 -9.69
C GLU A 121 -7.77 4.59 -9.51
N VAL A 122 -6.85 3.94 -8.77
CA VAL A 122 -6.89 2.51 -8.48
C VAL A 122 -8.02 2.12 -7.52
N ARG A 123 -8.52 3.07 -6.71
CA ARG A 123 -9.41 2.80 -5.56
C ARG A 123 -10.64 1.95 -5.88
N PRO A 124 -11.39 2.19 -6.98
CA PRO A 124 -12.54 1.37 -7.33
C PRO A 124 -12.20 -0.10 -7.58
N TRP A 125 -10.95 -0.38 -7.93
CA TRP A 125 -10.45 -1.71 -8.28
C TRP A 125 -9.85 -2.47 -7.10
N LEU A 126 -9.50 -1.76 -6.02
CA LEU A 126 -8.85 -2.35 -4.85
C LEU A 126 -9.71 -3.39 -4.13
N PRO A 127 -11.03 -3.23 -3.93
CA PRO A 127 -11.87 -4.29 -3.37
C PRO A 127 -11.75 -5.61 -4.14
N SER A 128 -11.85 -5.56 -5.47
CA SER A 128 -11.75 -6.74 -6.33
C SER A 128 -10.37 -7.38 -6.27
N ALA A 129 -9.30 -6.58 -6.38
CA ALA A 129 -7.93 -7.07 -6.29
C ALA A 129 -7.63 -7.70 -4.92
N PHE A 130 -8.09 -7.05 -3.85
CA PHE A 130 -7.93 -7.53 -2.48
C PHE A 130 -8.66 -8.84 -2.25
N CYS A 131 -9.95 -8.93 -2.61
CA CYS A 131 -10.75 -10.13 -2.44
C CYS A 131 -10.16 -11.32 -3.22
N ALA A 132 -9.75 -11.09 -4.48
CA ALA A 132 -9.10 -12.11 -5.28
C ALA A 132 -7.80 -12.59 -4.63
N ALA A 133 -6.89 -11.66 -4.31
CA ALA A 133 -5.59 -11.99 -3.72
C ALA A 133 -5.69 -12.64 -2.34
N ALA A 134 -6.61 -12.17 -1.50
CA ALA A 134 -6.86 -12.70 -0.15
C ALA A 134 -7.50 -14.10 -0.17
N ALA A 135 -8.15 -14.50 -1.26
CA ALA A 135 -8.78 -15.82 -1.39
C ALA A 135 -7.83 -16.91 -1.94
N LEU A 136 -6.69 -16.53 -2.50
CA LEU A 136 -5.77 -17.45 -3.18
C LEU A 136 -5.19 -18.55 -2.26
N PRO A 137 -4.95 -19.76 -2.79
CA PRO A 137 -4.62 -20.95 -1.99
C PRO A 137 -3.23 -20.92 -1.34
N HIS A 138 -2.33 -20.04 -1.78
CA HIS A 138 -1.00 -19.91 -1.16
C HIS A 138 -1.07 -19.29 0.24
N LEU A 139 -2.16 -18.60 0.59
CA LEU A 139 -2.39 -18.07 1.92
C LEU A 139 -3.02 -19.13 2.84
N HIS A 140 -2.49 -19.22 4.06
CA HIS A 140 -3.07 -20.06 5.09
C HIS A 140 -4.57 -19.70 5.31
N PRO A 141 -5.50 -20.68 5.44
CA PRO A 141 -6.93 -20.41 5.58
C PRO A 141 -7.30 -19.39 6.65
N GLU A 142 -6.58 -19.39 7.77
CA GLU A 142 -6.79 -18.42 8.86
C GLU A 142 -6.50 -16.98 8.42
N LEU A 143 -5.42 -16.77 7.67
CA LEU A 143 -5.06 -15.46 7.16
C LEU A 143 -6.10 -15.00 6.12
N ARG A 144 -6.55 -15.90 5.24
CA ARG A 144 -7.63 -15.59 4.28
C ARG A 144 -8.89 -15.11 4.98
N ARG A 145 -9.31 -15.82 6.03
CA ARG A 145 -10.46 -15.44 6.85
C ARG A 145 -10.29 -14.03 7.44
N LYS A 146 -9.16 -13.77 8.11
CA LYS A 146 -8.86 -12.45 8.71
C LYS A 146 -8.90 -11.33 7.65
N LEU A 147 -8.29 -11.55 6.50
CA LEU A 147 -8.25 -10.58 5.41
C LEU A 147 -9.64 -10.31 4.85
N LEU A 148 -10.40 -11.35 4.47
CA LEU A 148 -11.72 -11.21 3.88
C LEU A 148 -12.75 -10.61 4.85
N GLN A 149 -12.60 -10.81 6.16
CA GLN A 149 -13.42 -10.15 7.19
C GLN A 149 -13.04 -8.68 7.45
N SER A 150 -11.91 -8.21 6.90
CA SER A 150 -11.42 -6.85 7.16
C SER A 150 -11.95 -5.79 6.17
N ILE A 151 -12.52 -6.23 5.03
CA ILE A 151 -13.20 -5.33 4.11
C ILE A 151 -14.67 -5.20 4.54
N SER A 152 -15.17 -3.97 4.64
CA SER A 152 -16.58 -3.73 4.94
C SER A 152 -17.43 -3.83 3.66
N GLU A 153 -18.70 -4.16 3.82
CA GLU A 153 -19.67 -4.10 2.72
C GLU A 153 -19.65 -2.71 2.07
N ALA A 154 -19.71 -1.66 2.87
CA ALA A 154 -19.69 -0.28 2.38
C ALA A 154 -18.44 0.06 1.54
N ALA A 155 -17.28 -0.55 1.82
CA ALA A 155 -16.09 -0.39 1.00
C ALA A 155 -16.19 -1.20 -0.31
N ALA A 156 -16.72 -2.43 -0.23
CA ALA A 156 -16.90 -3.29 -1.41
C ALA A 156 -17.99 -2.78 -2.36
N THR A 157 -18.99 -2.05 -1.85
CA THR A 157 -20.15 -1.55 -2.61
C THR A 157 -20.18 -0.02 -2.73
N ALA A 158 -19.06 0.65 -2.43
CA ALA A 158 -18.96 2.11 -2.49
C ALA A 158 -19.41 2.63 -3.87
N SER A 159 -20.41 3.52 -3.89
CA SER A 159 -20.92 4.13 -5.12
C SER A 159 -19.92 5.07 -5.80
N GLY A 160 -18.87 5.47 -5.09
CA GLY A 160 -17.77 6.25 -5.61
C GLY A 160 -16.59 6.30 -4.64
N TRP A 161 -15.41 6.53 -5.20
CA TRP A 161 -14.17 6.73 -4.45
C TRP A 161 -13.68 8.16 -4.65
N SER A 162 -12.99 8.70 -3.66
CA SER A 162 -12.31 9.99 -3.80
C SER A 162 -11.34 9.93 -4.99
N SER A 163 -11.29 10.98 -5.80
CA SER A 163 -10.27 11.16 -6.85
C SER A 163 -9.03 11.91 -6.34
N ARG A 164 -9.02 12.34 -5.07
CA ARG A 164 -7.89 13.09 -4.50
C ARG A 164 -6.67 12.20 -4.34
N GLN A 165 -5.54 12.61 -4.90
CA GLN A 165 -4.27 11.89 -4.76
C GLN A 165 -3.85 11.80 -3.28
N PRO A 166 -3.20 10.70 -2.87
CA PRO A 166 -2.63 10.60 -1.53
C PRO A 166 -1.56 11.69 -1.34
N SER A 167 -1.52 12.27 -0.14
CA SER A 167 -0.63 13.41 0.15
C SER A 167 0.48 13.06 1.13
N PHE A 168 0.24 12.10 2.02
CA PHE A 168 1.22 11.62 2.98
C PHE A 168 1.91 10.36 2.47
N PHE A 169 3.24 10.36 2.37
CA PHE A 169 4.03 9.17 2.08
C PHE A 169 5.03 8.93 3.21
N PRO A 170 4.87 7.86 4.01
CA PRO A 170 5.77 7.62 5.13
C PRO A 170 7.17 7.23 4.62
N TYR A 171 8.19 7.84 5.21
CA TYR A 171 9.59 7.51 5.00
C TYR A 171 10.14 6.68 6.17
N TRP A 172 11.33 6.12 5.97
CA TRP A 172 12.13 5.60 7.07
C TRP A 172 12.33 6.69 8.13
N VAL A 173 12.17 6.32 9.40
CA VAL A 173 12.45 7.19 10.54
C VAL A 173 13.53 6.46 11.34
N GLU A 174 14.70 7.09 11.48
CA GLU A 174 15.74 6.58 12.35
C GLU A 174 15.23 6.49 13.79
N LYS A 175 15.62 5.43 14.49
CA LYS A 175 15.29 5.32 15.90
C LYS A 175 16.10 6.37 16.64
N VAL A 176 15.44 7.36 17.22
CA VAL A 176 16.11 8.34 18.08
C VAL A 176 16.60 7.58 19.31
N ASP A 177 17.91 7.44 19.45
CA ASP A 177 18.49 6.85 20.66
C ASP A 177 18.16 7.73 21.85
N SER A 178 17.20 7.29 22.66
CA SER A 178 16.76 8.00 23.87
C SER A 178 17.83 8.04 24.97
N ALA A 179 19.02 7.50 24.69
CA ALA A 179 20.19 7.48 25.57
C ALA A 179 21.23 8.56 25.24
N ALA A 180 21.00 9.41 24.24
CA ALA A 180 21.86 10.57 24.01
C ALA A 180 21.67 11.58 25.15
N PRO A 181 22.70 11.89 25.97
CA PRO A 181 22.58 12.93 26.98
C PRO A 181 22.31 14.26 26.28
N MET A 182 21.33 15.03 26.77
CA MET A 182 21.15 16.40 26.32
C MET A 182 22.43 17.17 26.68
N ALA A 183 23.19 17.56 25.65
CA ALA A 183 24.28 18.49 25.83
C ALA A 183 23.68 19.85 26.24
N HIS A 184 23.89 20.23 27.50
CA HIS A 184 23.67 21.58 28.00
C HIS A 184 24.83 22.49 27.60
#